data_AF-A0A6G2D6Y6-F1
#
_entry.id   AF-A0A6G2D6Y6-F1
#
_cell.length_a   1.000
_cell.length_b   1.000
_cell.length_c   1.000
_cell.angle_alpha   90.00
_cell.angle_beta   90.00
_cell.angle_gamma   90.00
#
_symmetry.space_group_name_H-M   'P 1'
#
loop_
_entity.id
_entity.type
_entity.pdbx_description
1 polymer ?
#
loop_
_entity_poly.entity_id
_entity_poly.type
_entity_poly.pdbx_seq_one_letter_code
_entity_poly.pdbx_strand_id
1 'polypeptide(L)' 'MKKKDLIERLVSEIESGKVKTLGIYGHGASGKSTFAQELYQALDSTTGNLLETDPYITSERHLVVPKQA' A
#
# COMPACT_ATOMS: atom_id res chain seq x y z
N MET A 1 -13.71 14.16 -1.54
CA MET A 1 -13.54 12.83 -0.90
C MET A 1 -12.51 12.98 0.21
N LYS A 2 -12.78 12.51 1.43
CA LYS A 2 -11.80 12.60 2.52
C LYS A 2 -10.80 11.44 2.40
N LYS A 3 -9.60 11.60 2.99
CA LYS A 3 -8.54 10.57 2.99
C LYS A 3 -9.05 9.23 3.54
N LYS A 4 -9.82 9.27 4.62
CA LYS A 4 -10.40 8.09 5.28
C LYS A 4 -11.32 7.31 4.33
N ASP A 5 -12.26 7.99 3.68
CA ASP A 5 -13.20 7.38 2.73
C ASP A 5 -12.46 6.71 1.56
N LEU A 6 -11.34 7.30 1.12
CA LEU A 6 -10.50 6.70 0.07
C LEU A 6 -9.82 5.42 0.55
N ILE A 7 -9.25 5.42 1.76
CA ILE A 7 -8.61 4.25 2.34
C ILE A 7 -9.63 3.11 2.49
N GLU A 8 -10.80 3.38 3.08
CA GLU A 8 -11.86 2.38 3.27
C GLU A 8 -12.32 1.76 1.94
N ARG A 9 -12.47 2.59 0.91
CA ARG A 9 -12.82 2.09 -0.44
C ARG A 9 -11.72 1.21 -1.03
N LEU A 10 -10.45 1.63 -0.91
CA LEU A 10 -9.33 0.85 -1.44
C LEU A 10 -9.17 -0.49 -0.72
N VAL A 11 -9.34 -0.51 0.61
CA VAL A 11 -9.34 -1.75 1.40
C VAL A 11 -10.41 -2.71 0.88
N SER A 12 -11.66 -2.25 0.74
CA SER A 12 -12.75 -3.08 0.22
C SER A 12 -12.48 -3.64 -1.18
N GLU A 13 -11.89 -2.84 -2.07
CA GLU A 13 -11.54 -3.26 -3.44
C GLU A 13 -10.36 -4.26 -3.47
N ILE A 14 -9.43 -4.18 -2.52
CA ILE A 14 -8.31 -5.11 -2.36
C ILE A 14 -8.82 -6.44 -1.76
N GLU A 15 -9.59 -6.39 -0.68
CA GLU A 15 -10.11 -7.58 0.01
C GLU A 15 -11.10 -8.37 -0.85
N SER A 16 -11.86 -7.69 -1.71
CA SER A 16 -12.71 -8.36 -2.71
C SER A 16 -11.93 -8.97 -3.88
N GLY A 17 -10.61 -8.79 -3.92
CA GLY A 17 -9.73 -9.29 -4.98
C GLY A 17 -9.85 -8.55 -6.31
N LYS A 18 -10.65 -7.48 -6.38
CA LYS A 18 -10.82 -6.64 -7.57
C LYS A 18 -9.55 -5.84 -7.87
N VAL A 19 -8.82 -5.42 -6.83
CA VAL A 19 -7.50 -4.80 -6.94
C VAL A 19 -6.45 -5.75 -6.39
N LYS A 20 -5.62 -6.31 -7.29
CA LYS A 20 -4.49 -7.19 -6.94
C LYS A 20 -3.15 -6.45 -6.82
N THR A 21 -3.06 -5.29 -7.42
CA THR A 21 -1.85 -4.46 -7.41
C THR A 21 -2.26 -3.00 -7.48
N LEU A 22 -1.72 -2.18 -6.57
CA LEU A 22 -1.99 -0.75 -6.51
C LEU A 22 -0.66 0.00 -6.55
N GLY A 23 -0.44 0.77 -7.62
CA GLY A 23 0.71 1.66 -7.73
C GLY A 23 0.38 3.06 -7.22
N ILE A 24 1.27 3.65 -6.41
CA ILE A 24 1.12 5.00 -5.86
C ILE A 24 2.23 5.88 -6.45
N TYR A 25 1.85 6.81 -7.33
CA TYR A 25 2.78 7.67 -8.08
C TYR A 25 2.60 9.16 -7.75
N GLY A 26 3.64 9.96 -7.96
CA GLY A 26 3.62 11.40 -7.67
C GLY A 26 5.00 11.98 -7.35
N HIS A 27 5.08 13.30 -7.24
CA HIS A 27 6.33 14.06 -7.05
C HIS A 27 7.04 13.73 -5.72
N GLY A 28 8.34 14.05 -5.63
CA GLY A 28 9.08 13.96 -4.36
C GLY A 28 8.37 14.72 -3.23
N ALA A 29 8.48 14.22 -2.00
CA ALA A 29 7.85 14.81 -0.80
C ALA A 29 6.32 15.00 -0.84
N SER A 30 5.60 14.39 -1.80
CA SER A 30 4.14 14.52 -1.92
C SER A 30 3.34 13.64 -0.95
N GLY A 31 3.98 12.97 0.01
CA GLY A 31 3.32 12.10 0.99
C GLY A 31 2.97 10.69 0.51
N LYS A 32 3.53 10.21 -0.61
CA LYS A 32 3.25 8.86 -1.16
C LYS A 32 3.51 7.74 -0.17
N SER A 33 4.72 7.70 0.42
CA SER A 33 5.10 6.65 1.37
C SER A 33 4.24 6.70 2.63
N THR A 34 3.91 7.90 3.10
CA THR A 34 2.96 8.09 4.22
C THR A 34 1.60 7.49 3.90
N PHE A 35 1.03 7.80 2.73
CA PHE A 35 -0.26 7.25 2.31
C PHE A 35 -0.21 5.73 2.10
N ALA A 36 0.86 5.21 1.47
CA ALA A 36 1.05 3.78 1.27
C ALA A 36 1.10 3.01 2.59
N GLN A 37 1.81 3.56 3.59
CA GLN A 37 1.91 2.97 4.92
C GLN A 37 0.58 3.01 5.67
N GLU A 38 -0.15 4.13 5.62
CA GLU A 38 -1.48 4.25 6.23
C GLU A 38 -2.47 3.26 5.61
N LEU A 39 -2.46 3.11 4.29
CA LEU A 39 -3.28 2.11 3.60
C LEU A 39 -2.87 0.68 3.99
N TYR A 40 -1.57 0.41 4.03
CA TYR A 40 -1.06 -0.91 4.40
C TYR A 40 -1.39 -1.30 5.85
N GLN A 41 -1.38 -0.34 6.77
CA GLN A 41 -1.79 -0.53 8.16
C GLN A 41 -3.31 -0.74 8.32
N ALA A 42 -4.10 -0.22 7.38
CA ALA A 42 -5.54 -0.43 7.35
C ALA A 42 -5.95 -1.79 6.75
N LEU A 43 -5.04 -2.46 6.05
CA LEU A 43 -5.22 -3.83 5.58
C LEU A 43 -4.87 -4.83 6.69
N ASP A 44 -5.53 -5.97 6.69
CA ASP A 44 -5.08 -7.12 7.48
C ASP A 44 -3.65 -7.52 7.07
N SER A 45 -2.81 -7.83 8.06
CA SER A 45 -1.38 -8.15 7.88
C SER A 45 -1.08 -9.34 6.93
N THR A 46 -2.13 -10.12 6.63
CA THR A 46 -2.11 -11.29 5.74
C THR A 46 -2.48 -10.95 4.30
N THR A 47 -3.09 -9.79 4.04
CA THR A 47 -3.82 -9.52 2.79
C THR A 47 -2.94 -9.00 1.66
N GLY A 48 -1.78 -8.41 1.98
CA GLY A 48 -0.95 -7.78 0.95
C GLY A 48 0.53 -7.71 1.29
N ASN A 49 1.29 -7.25 0.31
CA ASN A 49 2.70 -6.88 0.47
C ASN A 49 2.86 -5.39 0.14
N LEU A 50 3.70 -4.69 0.91
CA LEU A 50 4.13 -3.34 0.58
C LEU A 50 5.48 -3.39 -0.13
N LEU A 51 5.54 -2.89 -1.37
CA LEU A 51 6.76 -2.79 -2.15
C LEU A 51 7.14 -1.33 -2.34
N GLU A 52 8.25 -0.92 -1.73
CA GLU A 52 8.80 0.41 -1.92
C GLU A 52 9.81 0.42 -3.08
N THR A 53 9.55 1.24 -4.09
CA THR A 53 10.38 1.34 -5.32
C THR A 53 11.29 2.56 -5.33
N ASP A 54 11.28 3.38 -4.27
CA ASP A 54 12.11 4.58 -4.20
C ASP A 54 13.59 4.19 -3.99
N PRO A 55 14.50 4.59 -4.88
CA PRO A 55 15.91 4.24 -4.76
C PRO A 55 16.58 4.85 -3.52
N TYR A 56 16.03 5.93 -2.94
CA TYR A 56 16.60 6.64 -1.80
C TYR A 56 16.11 6.14 -0.44
N ILE A 57 15.24 5.14 -0.41
CA ILE A 57 14.82 4.50 0.83
C ILE A 57 15.96 3.63 1.35
N THR A 58 16.46 4.01 2.53
CA THR A 58 17.58 3.38 3.24
C THR A 58 17.12 2.41 4.34
N SER A 59 15.80 2.26 4.56
CA SER A 59 15.26 1.26 5.47
C SER A 59 15.53 -0.16 4.94
N GLU A 60 15.49 -1.14 5.85
CA GLU A 60 15.59 -2.54 5.45
C GLU A 60 14.49 -2.88 4.44
N ARG A 61 14.90 -3.23 3.22
CA ARG A 61 13.97 -3.70 2.20
C ARG A 61 13.55 -5.12 2.56
N HIS A 62 12.30 -5.29 2.93
CA HIS A 62 11.75 -6.63 3.08
C HIS A 62 11.47 -7.22 1.70
N LEU A 63 11.97 -8.44 1.47
CA LEU A 63 11.55 -9.22 0.30
C LEU A 63 10.05 -9.47 0.42
N VAL A 64 9.31 -9.15 -0.64
CA VAL A 64 7.88 -9.47 -0.70
C VAL A 64 7.73 -10.99 -0.76
N VAL A 65 6.88 -11.54 0.12
CA VAL A 65 6.61 -12.97 0.19
C VAL A 65 5.20 -13.24 -0.33
N PRO A 66 4.99 -14.29 -1.13
CA PRO A 66 3.63 -14.71 -1.50
C PRO A 66 2.80 -14.90 -0.23
N LYS A 67 1.68 -14.18 -0.13
CA LYS A 67 0.67 -14.41 0.91
C LYS A 67 -0.22 -15.56 0.45
N GLN A 68 -0.68 -16.38 1.39
CA GLN A 68 -1.59 -17.49 1.06
C GLN A 68 -2.88 -16.91 0.45
N ALA A 69 -3.41 -17.61 -0.55
CA ALA A 69 -4.63 -17.25 -1.26
C ALA A 69 -5.89 -17.69 -0.49
#